data_AF-A0A8C4KEH4-F1
#
_entry.id   AF-A0A8C4KEH4-F1
#
_cell.length_a   1.000
_cell.length_b   1.000
_cell.length_c   1.000
_cell.angle_alpha   90.00
_cell.angle_beta   90.00
_cell.angle_gamma   90.00
#
_symmetry.space_group_name_H-M   'P 1'
#
loop_
_entity.id
_entity.type
_entity.pdbx_description
1 polymer ?
#
loop_
_entity_poly.entity_id
_entity_poly.type
_entity_poly.pdbx_seq_one_letter_code
_entity_poly.pdbx_strand_id
1 'polypeptide(L)'
;MSSDFESYEQDFAVLTAEVTGRIGKVPKLVGDEKKQMVANVEKQLEEARELLEQMELEVREIPPQSRGMYSSRMRSYKQEMGKLEADFAIWNRRVQNWTHFLWKRRNEHGRNV
;
A
#
# COMPACT_ATOMS: atom_id res chain seq x y z
N MET A 1 0.34 24.53 -17.96
CA MET A 1 -0.51 24.03 -16.87
C MET A 1 -0.19 22.56 -16.74
N SER A 2 0.57 22.15 -15.72
CA SER A 2 0.43 20.77 -15.23
C SER A 2 -0.95 20.74 -14.61
N SER A 3 -1.87 19.91 -15.13
CA SER A 3 -3.16 19.77 -14.46
C SER A 3 -2.93 19.19 -13.07
N ASP A 4 -3.67 19.63 -12.04
CA ASP A 4 -3.49 19.12 -10.67
C ASP A 4 -3.57 17.58 -10.62
N PHE A 5 -4.35 16.99 -11.53
CA PHE A 5 -4.38 15.56 -11.82
C PHE A 5 -2.99 14.95 -12.11
N GLU A 6 -2.17 15.55 -12.97
CA GLU A 6 -0.83 15.03 -13.32
C GLU A 6 0.13 15.09 -12.13
N SER A 7 -0.01 16.08 -11.25
CA SER A 7 0.76 16.15 -10.01
C SER A 7 0.38 15.03 -9.06
N TYR A 8 -0.93 14.82 -8.84
CA TYR A 8 -1.43 13.72 -8.01
C TYR A 8 -1.07 12.35 -8.59
N GLU A 9 -1.08 12.21 -9.93
CA GLU A 9 -0.67 11.00 -10.63
C GLU A 9 0.81 10.67 -10.37
N GLN A 10 1.68 11.69 -10.42
CA GLN A 10 3.09 11.53 -10.11
C GLN A 10 3.32 11.15 -8.63
N ASP A 11 2.65 11.84 -7.71
CA ASP A 11 2.77 11.55 -6.28
C ASP A 11 2.26 10.15 -5.94
N PHE A 12 1.15 9.74 -6.54
CA PHE A 12 0.61 8.38 -6.40
C PHE A 12 1.64 7.34 -6.89
N ALA A 13 2.23 7.53 -8.07
CA ALA A 13 3.22 6.60 -8.62
C ALA A 13 4.49 6.47 -7.75
N VAL A 14 4.97 7.58 -7.17
CA VAL A 14 6.10 7.56 -6.24
C VAL A 14 5.73 6.77 -4.98
N LEU A 15 4.55 7.06 -4.44
CA LEU A 15 4.11 6.48 -3.18
C LEU A 15 3.80 4.97 -3.30
N THR A 16 3.20 4.50 -4.41
CA THR A 16 2.98 3.06 -4.65
C THR A 16 4.29 2.30 -4.84
N ALA A 17 5.29 2.91 -5.50
CA ALA A 17 6.63 2.34 -5.64
C ALA A 17 7.34 2.22 -4.28
N GLU A 18 7.24 3.24 -3.44
CA GLU A 18 7.77 3.20 -2.08
C GLU A 18 7.13 2.11 -1.23
N VAL A 19 5.79 2.02 -1.23
CA VAL A 19 5.04 1.00 -0.50
C VAL A 19 5.48 -0.40 -0.93
N THR A 20 5.55 -0.64 -2.24
CA THR A 20 6.02 -1.92 -2.81
C THR A 20 7.43 -2.27 -2.32
N GLY A 21 8.34 -1.30 -2.35
CA GLY A 21 9.72 -1.48 -1.90
C GLY A 21 9.83 -1.75 -0.39
N ARG A 22 8.98 -1.11 0.42
CA ARG A 22 8.94 -1.30 1.89
C ARG A 22 8.37 -2.66 2.25
N ILE A 23 7.24 -3.07 1.66
CA ILE A 23 6.62 -4.40 1.87
C ILE A 23 7.64 -5.53 1.64
N GLY A 24 8.46 -5.42 0.59
CA GLY A 24 9.52 -6.40 0.30
C GLY A 24 10.63 -6.49 1.36
N LYS A 25 10.87 -5.42 2.12
CA LYS A 25 11.92 -5.36 3.18
C LYS A 25 11.42 -5.88 4.52
N VAL A 26 10.13 -5.72 4.82
CA VAL A 26 9.59 -5.99 6.15
C VAL A 26 9.81 -7.43 6.69
N PRO A 27 9.86 -8.51 5.87
CA PRO A 27 10.21 -9.85 6.36
C PRO A 27 11.60 -9.95 7.01
N LYS A 28 12.52 -9.04 6.65
CA LYS A 28 13.89 -8.99 7.20
C LYS A 28 13.96 -8.21 8.52
N LEU A 29 12.91 -7.45 8.86
CA LEU A 29 12.84 -6.63 10.06
C LEU A 29 12.28 -7.43 11.24
N VAL A 30 12.66 -7.04 12.45
CA VAL A 30 12.27 -7.75 13.69
C VAL A 30 11.87 -6.73 14.76
N GLY A 31 11.10 -7.18 15.75
CA GLY A 31 10.75 -6.36 16.92
C GLY A 31 10.00 -5.07 16.54
N ASP A 32 10.40 -3.95 17.13
CA ASP A 32 9.71 -2.66 16.98
C ASP A 32 9.97 -1.99 15.62
N GLU A 33 11.13 -2.22 15.00
CA GLU A 33 11.42 -1.73 13.65
C GLU A 33 10.41 -2.29 12.63
N LYS A 34 10.05 -3.57 12.79
CA LYS A 34 9.01 -4.20 11.98
C LYS A 34 7.65 -3.55 12.19
N LYS A 35 7.25 -3.29 13.44
CA LYS A 35 5.97 -2.65 13.76
C LYS A 35 5.90 -1.23 13.18
N GLN A 36 6.96 -0.45 13.33
CA GLN A 36 7.08 0.89 12.76
C GLN A 36 6.98 0.86 11.24
N MET A 37 7.64 -0.10 10.58
CA MET A 37 7.56 -0.23 9.13
C MET A 37 6.14 -0.59 8.66
N VAL A 38 5.44 -1.48 9.39
CA VAL A 38 4.04 -1.81 9.09
C VAL A 38 3.15 -0.59 9.23
N ALA A 39 3.25 0.15 10.35
CA ALA A 39 2.46 1.37 10.57
C ALA A 39 2.75 2.45 9.52
N ASN A 40 4.01 2.59 9.08
CA ASN A 40 4.38 3.51 8.01
C ASN A 40 3.74 3.11 6.68
N VAL A 41 3.75 1.82 6.33
CA VAL A 41 3.10 1.32 5.11
C VAL A 41 1.59 1.54 5.16
N GLU A 42 0.94 1.33 6.32
CA GLU A 42 -0.48 1.61 6.51
C GLU A 42 -0.80 3.10 6.29
N LYS A 43 0.02 4.00 6.84
CA LYS A 43 -0.12 5.44 6.63
C LYS A 43 0.04 5.83 5.16
N GLN A 44 1.04 5.29 4.48
CA GLN A 44 1.26 5.55 3.06
C GLN A 44 0.11 5.02 2.20
N LEU A 45 -0.44 3.83 2.50
CA LEU A 45 -1.63 3.34 1.81
C LEU A 45 -2.83 4.28 1.97
N GLU A 46 -3.01 4.87 3.15
CA GLU A 46 -4.06 5.87 3.35
C GLU A 46 -3.82 7.14 2.52
N GLU A 47 -2.60 7.67 2.53
CA GLU A 47 -2.20 8.81 1.68
C GLU A 47 -2.43 8.51 0.18
N ALA A 48 -2.17 7.27 -0.26
CA ALA A 48 -2.45 6.83 -1.63
C ALA A 48 -3.95 6.88 -1.98
N ARG A 49 -4.81 6.53 -1.02
CA ARG A 49 -6.28 6.60 -1.20
C ARG A 49 -6.74 8.03 -1.31
N GLU A 50 -6.25 8.90 -0.45
CA GLU A 50 -6.57 10.33 -0.50
C GLU A 50 -6.19 10.93 -1.86
N LEU A 51 -5.00 10.60 -2.40
CA LEU A 51 -4.58 11.02 -3.74
C LEU A 51 -5.49 10.48 -4.85
N LEU A 52 -5.96 9.24 -4.75
CA LEU A 52 -6.94 8.69 -5.69
C LEU A 52 -8.26 9.46 -5.63
N GLU A 53 -8.74 9.80 -4.43
CA GLU A 53 -9.95 10.59 -4.26
C GLU A 53 -9.79 11.99 -4.85
N GLN A 54 -8.65 12.65 -4.65
CA GLN A 54 -8.36 13.94 -5.28
C GLN A 54 -8.35 13.83 -6.81
N MET A 55 -7.68 12.81 -7.36
CA MET A 55 -7.70 12.55 -8.80
C MET A 55 -9.13 12.32 -9.33
N GLU A 56 -9.99 11.62 -8.58
CA GLU A 56 -11.39 11.44 -9.00
C GLU A 56 -12.18 12.74 -9.05
N LEU A 57 -11.95 13.65 -8.10
CA LEU A 57 -12.55 14.97 -8.10
C LEU A 57 -12.11 15.77 -9.33
N GLU A 58 -10.82 15.78 -9.63
CA GLU A 58 -10.29 16.43 -10.84
C GLU A 58 -10.92 15.85 -12.12
N VAL A 59 -11.04 14.52 -12.22
CA VAL A 59 -11.68 13.87 -13.40
C VAL A 59 -13.15 14.25 -13.55
N ARG A 60 -13.87 14.48 -12.44
CA ARG A 60 -15.28 14.91 -12.46
C ARG A 60 -15.45 16.31 -13.02
N GLU A 61 -14.50 17.20 -12.76
CA GLU A 61 -14.52 18.58 -13.26
C GLU A 61 -14.23 18.66 -14.78
N ILE A 62 -13.55 17.65 -15.36
CA ILE A 62 -13.24 17.61 -16.79
C ILE A 62 -14.52 17.44 -17.64
N PRO A 63 -14.74 18.21 -18.72
CA PRO A 63 -15.88 18.04 -19.62
C PRO A 63 -15.98 16.62 -20.21
N PRO A 64 -17.19 16.04 -20.37
CA PRO A 64 -17.37 14.65 -20.84
C PRO A 64 -16.63 14.30 -22.13
N GLN A 65 -16.49 15.26 -23.04
CA GLN A 65 -15.83 15.12 -24.35
C GLN A 65 -14.32 14.84 -24.23
N SER A 66 -13.68 15.31 -23.15
CA SER A 66 -12.24 15.17 -22.90
C SER A 66 -11.92 14.19 -21.76
N ARG A 67 -12.94 13.73 -21.03
CA ARG A 67 -12.81 12.89 -19.82
C ARG A 67 -12.40 11.44 -20.09
N GLY A 68 -12.56 10.95 -21.33
CA GLY A 68 -12.39 9.54 -21.67
C GLY A 68 -11.01 8.97 -21.31
N MET A 69 -9.94 9.71 -21.61
CA MET A 69 -8.56 9.32 -21.29
C MET A 69 -8.34 9.22 -19.78
N TYR A 70 -8.69 10.28 -19.04
CA TYR A 70 -8.52 10.35 -17.59
C TYR A 70 -9.33 9.29 -16.84
N SER A 71 -10.57 9.03 -17.29
CA SER A 71 -11.40 7.94 -16.75
C SER A 71 -10.76 6.57 -16.91
N SER A 72 -10.04 6.35 -18.01
CA SER A 72 -9.33 5.08 -18.23
C SER A 72 -8.15 4.95 -17.28
N ARG A 73 -7.33 6.00 -17.13
CA ARG A 73 -6.21 6.01 -16.19
C ARG A 73 -6.68 5.80 -14.75
N MET A 74 -7.75 6.49 -14.35
CA MET A 74 -8.32 6.36 -13.01
C MET A 74 -8.74 4.92 -12.68
N ARG A 75 -9.33 4.19 -13.64
CA ARG A 75 -9.64 2.77 -13.45
C ARG A 75 -8.39 1.92 -13.24
N SER A 76 -7.33 2.18 -13.99
CA SER A 76 -6.04 1.50 -13.82
C SER A 76 -5.44 1.75 -12.43
N TYR A 77 -5.44 3.00 -11.96
CA TYR A 77 -4.91 3.33 -10.63
C TYR A 77 -5.73 2.72 -9.49
N LYS A 78 -7.06 2.67 -9.61
CA LYS A 78 -7.92 1.94 -8.66
C LYS A 78 -7.61 0.44 -8.61
N GLN A 79 -7.36 -0.17 -9.77
CA GLN A 79 -6.99 -1.58 -9.83
C GLN A 79 -5.62 -1.83 -9.18
N GLU A 80 -4.64 -0.96 -9.44
CA GLU A 80 -3.32 -1.03 -8.83
C GLU A 80 -3.38 -0.88 -7.31
N MET A 81 -4.18 0.07 -6.81
CA MET A 81 -4.41 0.25 -5.38
C MET A 81 -5.02 -1.00 -4.75
N GLY A 82 -6.07 -1.56 -5.35
CA GLY A 82 -6.68 -2.78 -4.84
C GLY A 82 -5.71 -3.97 -4.80
N LYS A 83 -4.77 -4.04 -5.75
CA LYS A 83 -3.69 -5.02 -5.73
C LYS A 83 -2.71 -4.77 -4.57
N LEU A 84 -2.27 -3.54 -4.38
CA LEU A 84 -1.37 -3.16 -3.28
C LEU A 84 -1.96 -3.49 -1.90
N GLU A 85 -3.24 -3.21 -1.70
CA GLU A 85 -3.95 -3.53 -0.46
C GLU A 85 -4.05 -5.04 -0.24
N ALA A 86 -4.38 -5.80 -1.29
CA ALA A 86 -4.44 -7.25 -1.22
C ALA A 86 -3.07 -7.85 -0.89
N ASP A 87 -2.02 -7.38 -1.56
CA ASP A 87 -0.63 -7.80 -1.32
C ASP A 87 -0.20 -7.48 0.11
N PHE A 88 -0.49 -6.26 0.59
CA PHE A 88 -0.24 -5.87 1.98
C PHE A 88 -1.01 -6.73 2.99
N ALA A 89 -2.28 -7.02 2.75
CA ALA A 89 -3.10 -7.85 3.64
C ALA A 89 -2.59 -9.30 3.72
N ILE A 90 -2.25 -9.90 2.56
CA ILE A 90 -1.64 -11.23 2.49
C ILE A 90 -0.31 -11.23 3.25
N TRP A 91 0.51 -10.21 3.02
CA TRP A 91 1.80 -10.07 3.66
C TRP A 91 1.68 -9.92 5.18
N ASN A 92 0.78 -9.04 5.65
CA ASN A 92 0.57 -8.80 7.07
C ASN A 92 0.10 -10.08 7.77
N ARG A 93 -0.83 -10.82 7.15
CA ARG A 93 -1.26 -12.14 7.64
C ARG A 93 -0.11 -13.15 7.72
N ARG A 94 0.71 -13.26 6.66
CA ARG A 94 1.89 -14.15 6.66
C ARG A 94 2.84 -13.82 7.79
N VAL A 95 3.05 -12.54 8.05
CA VAL A 95 3.92 -12.06 9.13
C VAL A 95 3.37 -12.39 10.51
N GLN A 96 2.08 -12.17 10.76
CA GLN A 96 1.43 -12.49 12.03
C GLN A 96 1.48 -14.00 12.30
N ASN A 97 1.22 -14.81 11.28
CA ASN A 97 1.34 -16.27 11.36
C ASN A 97 2.79 -16.72 11.65
N TRP A 98 3.77 -16.08 11.01
CA TRP A 98 5.18 -16.36 11.26
C TRP A 98 5.61 -16.00 12.68
N THR A 99 5.18 -14.86 13.21
CA THR A 99 5.49 -14.46 14.59
C THR A 99 4.88 -15.43 15.59
N HIS A 100 3.65 -15.89 15.35
CA HIS A 100 3.01 -16.93 16.17
C HIS A 100 3.75 -18.27 16.10
N PHE A 101 4.16 -18.69 14.90
CA PHE A 101 4.92 -19.92 14.69
C PHE A 101 6.29 -19.89 15.38
N LEU A 102 7.02 -18.78 15.27
CA LEU A 102 8.31 -18.61 15.94
C LEU A 102 8.17 -18.60 17.46
N TRP A 103 7.13 -17.95 17.99
CA TRP A 103 6.79 -18.01 19.43
C TRP A 103 6.52 -19.44 19.88
N LYS A 104 5.72 -20.19 19.11
CA LYS A 104 5.38 -21.59 19.40
C LYS A 104 6.62 -22.49 19.39
N ARG A 105 7.45 -22.41 18.35
CA ARG A 105 8.70 -23.17 18.23
C ARG A 105 9.68 -22.86 19.37
N ARG A 106 9.75 -21.60 19.83
CA ARG A 106 10.61 -21.21 20.97
C ARG A 106 10.11 -21.78 22.31
N ASN A 107 8.79 -21.80 22.54
CA ASN A 107 8.21 -22.23 23.81
C ASN A 107 7.96 -23.74 23.93
N GLU A 108 8.00 -24.49 22.83
CA GLU A 108 7.92 -25.96 22.85
C GLU A 108 9.24 -26.61 23.29
N HIS A 109 10.39 -25.97 23.11
CA HIS A 109 11.69 -26.49 23.56
C HIS A 109 11.97 -26.29 25.07
N GLY A 110 11.14 -25.54 25.79
CA GLY A 110 11.30 -25.30 27.23
C GLY A 110 10.50 -26.23 28.16
N ARG A 111 9.81 -27.25 27.63
CA ARG A 111 8.92 -28.15 28.41
C ARG A 111 9.45 -29.58 28.62
N ASN A 112 10.69 -29.86 28.22
CA ASN A 112 11.35 -31.15 28.48
C ASN A 112 12.60 -30.93 29.35
N VAL A 113 12.42 -30.55 30.61
CA VAL A 113 13.34 -30.84 31.73
C VAL A 113 12.49 -31.11 32.96
#